data_AF-A0A103XE90-F1
#
_entry.id   AF-A0A103XE90-F1
#
_cell.length_a   1.000
_cell.length_b   1.000
_cell.length_c   1.000
_cell.angle_alpha   90.00
_cell.angle_beta   90.00
_cell.angle_gamma   90.00
#
_symmetry.space_group_name_H-M   'P 1'
#
loop_
_entity.id
_entity.type
_entity.pdbx_description
1 polymer ?
#
loop_
_entity_poly.entity_id
_entity_poly.type
_entity_poly.pdbx_seq_one_letter_code
_entity_poly.pdbx_strand_id
1 'polypeptide(L)'
;MAVFPSPNDVMSILVQRVMEDRVPKLLEKLLVKPSLVHPPPMGEGGLLLYLRMLAVGYEKTQELAKDLRSVGCGDLDVEGLTESLFLDHKDMYIEYEQASLRQLYKAKTEELLSESQLSGESTGSIGRSKGASISSSHQQISVTVVTEFVRWNEEAISRCTLFSPQPANLAANVKTVFTCLLDQVSQYTTEGLERARDGLTEAAALRERFVLGTSVSRRVAAAAASAAEAAAAAGESSFRSFMVAVQRCGSSVAIVQQYFANSISRLLLPVDGAHAASCEEMATAMSSAEGAAYKGLQQCIETVMAEVERLLSAEQKATDYKSPDDGIVPDHRPTNACIRVVAYLSRVLEAAFTALEGLRLKRDITEYGDFVRSFNAPTVDEKFESLSIMANVFIVAPESLSSLFIQLREDYKSAKLAAKLSSLWPSS
;
A
#
# COMPACT_ATOMS: atom_id res chain seq x y z
N MET A 1 13.03 42.94 54.91
CA MET A 1 14.46 43.18 54.60
C MET A 1 14.91 42.02 53.73
N ALA A 2 15.41 42.27 52.51
CA ALA A 2 15.96 41.20 51.68
C ALA A 2 17.25 40.68 52.33
N VAL A 3 17.43 39.36 52.39
CA VAL A 3 18.62 38.71 53.00
C VAL A 3 19.88 39.00 52.18
N PHE A 4 19.74 39.25 50.88
CA PHE A 4 20.83 39.49 49.95
C PHE A 4 20.76 40.88 49.30
N PRO A 5 21.91 41.57 49.11
CA PRO A 5 21.97 42.86 48.42
C PRO A 5 21.58 42.79 46.94
N SER A 6 21.91 41.70 46.26
CA SER A 6 21.56 41.43 44.87
C SER A 6 20.87 40.07 44.71
N PRO A 7 19.54 39.99 44.94
CA PRO A 7 18.79 38.75 44.86
C PRO A 7 18.92 38.02 43.51
N ASN A 8 18.96 38.77 42.40
CA ASN A 8 19.06 38.20 41.05
C ASN A 8 20.39 37.45 40.82
N ASP A 9 21.51 37.96 41.33
CA ASP A 9 22.82 37.31 41.18
C ASP A 9 22.85 35.99 41.97
N VAL A 10 22.30 36.01 43.18
CA VAL A 10 22.20 34.81 44.03
C VAL A 10 21.28 33.77 43.39
N MET A 11 20.16 34.20 42.82
CA MET A 11 19.23 33.32 42.10
C MET A 11 19.86 32.74 40.84
N SER A 12 20.63 33.53 40.08
CA SER A 12 21.41 33.06 38.93
C SER A 12 22.35 31.92 39.31
N ILE A 13 23.16 32.10 40.37
CA ILE A 13 24.08 31.05 40.86
C ILE A 13 23.34 29.79 41.32
N LEU A 14 22.20 29.95 41.99
CA LEU A 14 21.38 28.82 42.44
C LEU A 14 20.83 28.03 41.23
N VAL A 15 20.26 28.73 40.25
CA VAL A 15 19.69 28.11 39.04
C VAL A 15 20.78 27.45 38.20
N GLN A 16 21.93 28.10 38.04
CA GLN A 16 23.08 27.50 37.37
C GLN A 16 23.48 26.19 38.04
N ARG A 17 23.60 26.14 39.38
CA ARG A 17 23.87 24.88 40.09
C ARG A 17 22.78 23.81 39.92
N VAL A 18 21.51 24.20 39.85
CA VAL A 18 20.43 23.24 39.57
C VAL A 18 20.62 22.62 38.19
N MET A 19 20.89 23.45 37.18
CA MET A 19 21.07 23.01 35.78
C MET A 19 22.38 22.27 35.53
N GLU A 20 23.46 22.59 36.25
CA GLU A 20 24.79 21.99 36.03
C GLU A 20 25.12 20.83 36.99
N ASP A 21 24.36 20.64 38.09
CA ASP A 21 24.63 19.56 39.04
C ASP A 21 23.42 18.64 39.27
N ARG A 22 22.24 19.20 39.55
CA ARG A 22 21.07 18.38 39.93
C ARG A 22 20.39 17.72 38.74
N VAL A 23 20.12 18.49 37.69
CA VAL A 23 19.47 17.99 36.48
C VAL A 23 20.34 16.93 35.78
N PRO A 24 21.65 17.13 35.54
CA PRO A 24 22.51 16.13 34.90
C PRO A 24 22.54 14.81 35.68
N LYS A 25 22.69 14.84 37.01
CA LYS A 25 22.69 13.63 37.86
C LYS A 25 21.39 12.83 37.78
N LEU A 26 20.27 13.51 37.51
CA LEU A 26 18.99 12.83 37.28
C LEU A 26 18.93 12.25 35.86
N LEU A 27 19.34 13.03 34.85
CA LEU A 27 19.38 12.61 33.46
C LEU A 27 20.33 11.42 33.25
N GLU A 28 21.49 11.37 33.89
CA GLU A 28 22.43 10.23 33.82
C GLU A 28 21.80 8.91 34.28
N LYS A 29 20.87 8.97 35.24
CA LYS A 29 20.15 7.79 35.75
C LYS A 29 19.00 7.38 34.85
N LEU A 30 18.38 8.34 34.17
CA LEU A 30 17.19 8.11 33.34
C LEU A 30 17.56 7.81 31.88
N LEU A 31 18.56 8.47 31.32
CA LEU A 31 18.93 8.45 29.90
C LEU A 31 20.18 7.61 29.64
N VAL A 32 20.16 6.37 30.10
CA VAL A 32 21.22 5.41 29.81
C VAL A 32 21.19 5.07 28.32
N LYS A 33 22.24 5.44 27.57
CA LYS A 33 22.34 5.22 26.12
C LYS A 33 22.40 3.71 25.82
N PRO A 34 21.40 3.14 25.10
CA PRO A 34 21.43 1.73 24.72
C PRO A 34 22.42 1.49 23.57
N SER A 35 22.86 0.25 23.37
CA SER A 35 23.74 -0.09 22.24
C SER A 35 22.97 -0.12 20.92
N LEU A 36 23.48 0.53 19.87
CA LEU A 36 22.94 0.40 18.51
C LEU A 36 23.32 -0.94 17.84
N VAL A 37 24.46 -1.51 18.24
CA VAL A 37 24.96 -2.79 17.68
C VAL A 37 24.21 -3.98 18.29
N HIS A 38 23.92 -3.90 19.59
CA HIS A 38 23.18 -4.91 20.34
C HIS A 38 21.99 -4.24 21.03
N PRO A 39 20.96 -3.91 20.27
CA PRO A 39 19.83 -3.18 20.82
C PRO A 39 19.06 -4.01 21.84
N PRO A 40 18.41 -3.35 22.81
CA PRO A 40 17.50 -4.01 23.74
C PRO A 40 16.39 -4.75 22.99
N PRO A 41 15.92 -5.90 23.49
CA PRO A 41 14.84 -6.64 22.85
C PRO A 41 13.52 -5.85 22.90
N MET A 42 12.63 -6.13 21.94
CA MET A 42 11.32 -5.47 21.88
C MET A 42 10.45 -5.72 23.12
N GLY A 43 10.61 -6.87 23.79
CA GLY A 43 9.92 -7.18 25.05
C GLY A 43 10.29 -6.28 26.22
N GLU A 44 11.46 -5.63 26.17
CA GLU A 44 11.93 -4.64 27.16
C GLU A 44 11.69 -3.20 26.69
N GLY A 45 10.98 -3.00 25.58
CA GLY A 45 10.67 -1.68 25.00
C GLY A 45 11.63 -1.22 23.90
N GLY A 46 12.65 -2.02 23.58
CA GLY A 46 13.60 -1.75 22.48
C GLY A 46 14.30 -0.39 22.58
N LEU A 47 14.79 0.12 21.44
CA LEU A 47 15.35 1.47 21.37
C LEU A 47 14.30 2.57 21.56
N LEU A 48 13.02 2.28 21.29
CA LEU A 48 11.91 3.23 21.40
C LEU A 48 11.75 3.74 22.84
N LEU A 49 11.98 2.89 23.85
CA LEU A 49 11.89 3.30 25.26
C LEU A 49 12.88 4.43 25.55
N TYR A 50 14.13 4.31 25.12
CA TYR A 50 15.13 5.35 25.28
C TYR A 50 14.72 6.66 24.58
N LEU A 51 14.24 6.59 23.33
CA LEU A 51 13.78 7.78 22.59
C LEU A 51 12.61 8.48 23.26
N ARG A 52 11.66 7.72 23.84
CA ARG A 52 10.53 8.27 24.60
C ARG A 52 11.00 8.93 25.90
N MET A 53 11.90 8.29 26.64
CA MET A 53 12.48 8.89 27.84
C MET A 53 13.29 10.15 27.53
N LEU A 54 14.03 10.16 26.41
CA LEU A 54 14.78 11.32 25.94
C LEU A 54 13.83 12.49 25.65
N ALA A 55 12.73 12.24 24.92
CA ALA A 55 11.73 13.27 24.61
C ALA A 55 11.10 13.85 25.88
N VAL A 56 10.64 12.99 26.79
CA VAL A 56 10.06 13.40 28.07
C VAL A 56 11.07 14.17 28.92
N GLY A 57 12.31 13.68 29.02
CA GLY A 57 13.38 14.32 29.78
C GLY A 57 13.68 15.72 29.25
N TYR A 58 13.74 15.88 27.93
CA TYR A 58 13.96 17.17 27.28
C TYR A 58 12.79 18.14 27.50
N GLU A 59 11.55 17.71 27.24
CA GLU A 59 10.35 18.54 27.46
C GLU A 59 10.23 19.01 28.92
N LYS A 60 10.46 18.11 29.87
CA LYS A 60 10.39 18.44 31.30
C LYS A 60 11.52 19.37 31.73
N THR A 61 12.70 19.24 31.13
CA THR A 61 13.80 20.17 31.40
C THR A 61 13.53 21.56 30.78
N GLN A 62 12.91 21.61 29.60
CA GLN A 62 12.47 22.87 29.00
C GLN A 62 11.35 23.56 29.80
N GLU A 63 10.39 22.80 30.33
CA GLU A 63 9.35 23.31 31.24
C GLU A 63 9.99 23.89 32.50
N LEU A 64 10.89 23.15 33.14
CA LEU A 64 11.66 23.62 34.28
C LEU A 64 12.46 24.89 33.96
N ALA A 65 13.10 24.97 32.79
CA ALA A 65 13.87 26.14 32.37
C ALA A 65 13.00 27.40 32.20
N LYS A 66 11.75 27.25 31.75
CA LYS A 66 10.78 28.33 31.66
C LYS A 66 10.34 28.78 33.06
N ASP A 67 10.04 27.82 33.94
CA ASP A 67 9.65 28.10 35.31
C ASP A 67 10.77 28.82 36.07
N LEU A 68 12.01 28.34 35.97
CA LEU A 68 13.16 28.97 36.62
C LEU A 68 13.35 30.41 36.15
N ARG A 69 13.25 30.69 34.84
CA ARG A 69 13.32 32.07 34.32
C ARG A 69 12.26 32.99 34.91
N SER A 70 11.06 32.48 35.17
CA SER A 70 9.99 33.28 35.79
C SER A 70 10.30 33.71 37.23
N VAL A 71 11.23 33.03 37.91
CA VAL A 71 11.63 33.33 39.31
C VAL A 71 12.64 34.49 39.38
N GLY A 72 13.26 34.90 38.27
CA GLY A 72 14.19 36.04 38.20
C GLY A 72 15.66 35.63 38.31
N CYS A 73 16.20 35.04 37.23
CA CYS A 73 17.58 34.52 37.15
C CYS A 73 18.63 35.52 36.62
N GLY A 74 18.31 36.81 36.56
CA GLY A 74 19.17 37.79 35.86
C GLY A 74 19.38 37.43 34.39
N ASP A 75 20.61 37.56 33.90
CA ASP A 75 21.00 37.32 32.50
C ASP A 75 21.45 35.86 32.23
N LEU A 76 21.13 34.92 33.11
CA LEU A 76 21.50 33.51 32.92
C LEU A 76 20.74 32.89 31.74
N ASP A 77 21.49 32.35 30.78
CA ASP A 77 20.92 31.62 29.64
C ASP A 77 20.53 30.18 30.02
N VAL A 78 19.39 30.03 30.68
CA VAL A 78 18.85 28.73 31.09
C VAL A 78 18.45 27.86 29.88
N GLU A 79 18.12 28.48 28.74
CA GLU A 79 17.84 27.74 27.49
C GLU A 79 19.12 27.13 26.93
N GLY A 80 20.20 27.91 26.82
CA GLY A 80 21.50 27.41 26.40
C GLY A 80 22.04 26.30 27.31
N LEU A 81 21.85 26.44 28.63
CA LEU A 81 22.15 25.36 29.57
C LEU A 81 21.27 24.12 29.33
N THR A 82 20.00 24.28 28.99
CA THR A 82 19.12 23.15 28.67
C THR A 82 19.58 22.45 27.39
N GLU A 83 19.91 23.20 26.34
CA GLU A 83 20.39 22.62 25.07
C GLU A 83 21.70 21.85 25.25
N SER A 84 22.63 22.37 26.06
CA SER A 84 23.92 21.72 26.29
C SER A 84 23.79 20.35 26.98
N LEU A 85 22.81 20.18 27.88
CA LEU A 85 22.55 18.91 28.56
C LEU A 85 22.13 17.78 27.62
N PHE A 86 21.53 18.12 26.48
CA PHE A 86 20.97 17.15 25.54
C PHE A 86 21.75 17.04 24.23
N LEU A 87 22.77 17.88 24.01
CA LEU A 87 23.54 17.94 22.77
C LEU A 87 24.06 16.56 22.34
N ASP A 88 24.76 15.87 23.26
CA ASP A 88 25.29 14.51 23.07
C ASP A 88 24.21 13.46 22.72
N HIS A 89 22.96 13.68 23.12
CA HIS A 89 21.84 12.80 22.80
C HIS A 89 21.19 13.17 21.47
N LYS A 90 21.12 14.47 21.16
CA LYS A 90 20.54 15.02 19.92
C LYS A 90 21.44 14.76 18.72
N ASP A 91 22.75 14.74 18.89
CA ASP A 91 23.72 14.49 17.80
C ASP A 91 23.57 13.10 17.18
N MET A 92 23.23 12.09 17.99
CA MET A 92 23.02 10.70 17.56
C MET A 92 21.53 10.32 17.45
N TYR A 93 20.63 11.29 17.64
CA TYR A 93 19.19 11.01 17.75
C TYR A 93 18.65 10.27 16.53
N ILE A 94 19.06 10.71 15.34
CA ILE A 94 18.49 10.20 14.09
C ILE A 94 18.87 8.74 13.85
N GLU A 95 20.08 8.32 14.23
CA GLU A 95 20.52 6.94 14.15
C GLU A 95 19.70 6.02 15.08
N TYR A 96 19.43 6.47 16.30
CA TYR A 96 18.54 5.74 17.23
C TYR A 96 17.11 5.65 16.70
N GLU A 97 16.59 6.74 16.14
CA GLU A 97 15.23 6.79 15.60
C GLU A 97 15.06 5.83 14.42
N GLN A 98 15.99 5.83 13.46
CA GLN A 98 15.98 4.88 12.35
C GLN A 98 16.09 3.43 12.83
N ALA A 99 17.02 3.14 13.74
CA ALA A 99 17.21 1.79 14.27
C ALA A 99 15.98 1.29 15.05
N SER A 100 15.32 2.19 15.79
CA SER A 100 14.07 1.92 16.50
C SER A 100 12.92 1.60 15.54
N LEU A 101 12.73 2.40 14.48
CA LEU A 101 11.71 2.12 13.46
C LEU A 101 11.94 0.78 12.77
N ARG A 102 13.19 0.47 12.39
CA ARG A 102 13.53 -0.83 11.80
C ARG A 102 13.22 -2.00 12.74
N GLN A 103 13.46 -1.86 14.05
CA GLN A 103 13.08 -2.88 15.04
C GLN A 103 11.57 -3.07 15.13
N LEU A 104 10.80 -1.98 15.19
CA LEU A 104 9.35 -2.01 15.26
C LEU A 104 8.75 -2.71 14.03
N TYR A 105 9.20 -2.31 12.83
CA TYR A 105 8.71 -2.88 11.58
C TYR A 105 9.05 -4.37 11.44
N LYS A 106 10.29 -4.74 11.79
CA LYS A 106 10.74 -6.14 11.76
C LYS A 106 9.92 -6.99 12.73
N ALA A 107 9.80 -6.55 13.98
CA ALA A 107 9.04 -7.28 15.00
C ALA A 107 7.57 -7.45 14.58
N LYS A 108 6.96 -6.43 13.95
CA LYS A 108 5.60 -6.54 13.46
C LYS A 108 5.45 -7.56 12.32
N THR A 109 6.41 -7.59 11.42
CA THR A 109 6.40 -8.53 10.30
C THR A 109 6.58 -9.98 10.81
N GLU A 110 7.45 -10.17 11.80
CA GLU A 110 7.67 -11.45 12.49
C GLU A 110 6.44 -11.91 13.30
N GLU A 111 5.75 -10.99 13.98
CA GLU A 111 4.48 -11.26 14.67
C GLU A 111 3.46 -11.88 13.72
N LEU A 112 3.23 -11.25 12.56
CA LEU A 112 2.27 -11.74 11.56
C LEU A 112 2.66 -13.11 10.99
N LEU A 113 3.97 -13.35 10.81
CA LEU A 113 4.47 -14.65 10.37
C LEU A 113 4.15 -15.74 11.41
N SER A 114 4.32 -15.44 12.70
CA SER A 114 4.02 -16.38 13.78
C SER A 114 2.52 -16.67 13.95
N GLU A 115 1.66 -15.65 13.80
CA GLU A 115 0.20 -15.82 13.83
C GLU A 115 -0.29 -16.73 12.70
N SER A 116 0.33 -16.63 11.53
CA SER A 116 -0.02 -17.46 10.37
C SER A 116 0.29 -18.94 10.61
N GLN A 117 1.40 -19.27 11.28
CA GLN A 117 1.80 -20.66 11.56
C GLN A 117 0.87 -21.33 12.59
N LEU A 118 0.49 -20.60 13.63
CA LEU A 118 -0.43 -21.10 14.67
C LEU A 118 -1.84 -21.38 14.12
N SER A 119 -2.29 -20.58 13.15
CA SER A 119 -3.58 -20.80 12.49
C SER A 119 -3.63 -22.08 11.65
N GLY A 120 -2.49 -22.54 11.12
CA GLY A 120 -2.36 -23.74 10.30
C GLY A 120 -2.35 -25.07 11.07
N GLU A 121 -1.99 -25.07 12.35
CA GLU A 121 -1.92 -26.30 13.17
C GLU A 121 -3.24 -26.64 13.90
N SER A 122 -4.20 -25.70 13.97
CA SER A 122 -5.44 -25.88 14.76
C SER A 122 -6.53 -26.74 14.10
N THR A 123 -6.41 -27.11 12.82
CA THR A 123 -7.35 -28.01 12.12
C THR A 123 -6.98 -29.49 12.27
N GLY A 124 -6.73 -29.92 13.50
CA GLY A 124 -6.72 -31.33 13.89
C GLY A 124 -8.14 -31.84 14.16
N SER A 125 -8.90 -32.21 13.11
CA SER A 125 -10.12 -33.03 13.29
C SER A 125 -10.17 -34.19 12.29
N ILE A 126 -10.30 -35.37 12.86
CA ILE A 126 -10.35 -36.69 12.25
C ILE A 126 -11.52 -36.78 11.25
N GLY A 127 -11.21 -36.96 9.97
CA GLY A 127 -12.22 -37.21 8.93
C GLY A 127 -11.60 -37.56 7.58
N ARG A 128 -11.63 -38.84 7.21
CA ARG A 128 -11.22 -39.35 5.89
C ARG A 128 -12.17 -38.85 4.80
N SER A 129 -11.83 -37.74 4.15
CA SER A 129 -12.30 -37.41 2.80
C SER A 129 -11.24 -36.56 2.10
N LYS A 130 -10.51 -37.18 1.17
CA LYS A 130 -9.61 -36.50 0.22
C LYS A 130 -10.45 -35.68 -0.77
N GLY A 131 -10.85 -34.49 -0.37
CA GLY A 131 -11.30 -33.41 -1.25
C GLY A 131 -10.35 -32.24 -1.02
N ALA A 132 -9.79 -31.70 -2.10
CA ALA A 132 -8.75 -30.68 -2.09
C ALA A 132 -9.21 -29.39 -1.40
N SER A 133 -8.96 -29.26 -0.10
CA SER A 133 -8.90 -27.98 0.59
C SER A 133 -7.44 -27.55 0.73
N ILE A 134 -6.79 -27.27 -0.39
CA ILE A 134 -5.54 -26.50 -0.38
C ILE A 134 -5.96 -25.03 -0.28
N SER A 135 -6.51 -24.66 0.87
CA SER A 135 -6.53 -23.26 1.28
C SER A 135 -5.16 -23.02 1.90
N SER A 136 -4.14 -22.84 1.08
CA SER A 136 -2.87 -22.31 1.58
C SER A 136 -3.19 -20.92 2.12
N SER A 137 -3.12 -20.78 3.44
CA SER A 137 -3.16 -19.52 4.16
C SER A 137 -1.89 -18.73 3.84
N HIS A 138 -1.70 -18.36 2.58
CA HIS A 138 -0.66 -17.41 2.20
C HIS A 138 -1.03 -16.08 2.85
N GLN A 139 -0.21 -15.66 3.79
CA GLN A 139 -0.36 -14.43 4.57
C GLN A 139 -0.57 -13.22 3.63
N GLN A 140 -1.81 -12.79 3.48
CA GLN A 140 -2.15 -11.72 2.55
C GLN A 140 -1.60 -10.38 3.02
N ILE A 141 -1.46 -9.42 2.09
CA ILE A 141 -1.14 -8.04 2.45
C ILE A 141 -2.24 -7.49 3.34
N SER A 142 -1.89 -7.15 4.59
CA SER A 142 -2.78 -6.48 5.52
C SER A 142 -2.53 -4.97 5.53
N VAL A 143 -3.59 -4.20 5.33
CA VAL A 143 -3.59 -2.72 5.34
C VAL A 143 -3.43 -2.17 6.77
N THR A 144 -3.84 -2.93 7.80
CA THR A 144 -3.69 -2.50 9.20
C THR A 144 -2.22 -2.42 9.60
N VAL A 145 -1.37 -3.28 9.03
CA VAL A 145 0.09 -3.29 9.27
C VAL A 145 0.73 -2.00 8.77
N VAL A 146 0.36 -1.57 7.56
CA VAL A 146 0.84 -0.30 6.99
C VAL A 146 0.31 0.90 7.79
N THR A 147 -0.90 0.80 8.32
CA THR A 147 -1.46 1.82 9.23
C THR A 147 -0.64 1.92 10.51
N GLU A 148 -0.21 0.80 11.10
CA GLU A 148 0.68 0.79 12.27
C GLU A 148 2.08 1.34 11.94
N PHE A 149 2.63 1.01 10.76
CA PHE A 149 3.91 1.58 10.31
C PHE A 149 3.85 3.11 10.23
N VAL A 150 2.78 3.65 9.63
CA VAL A 150 2.54 5.10 9.57
C VAL A 150 2.40 5.69 10.97
N ARG A 151 1.67 5.03 11.88
CA ARG A 151 1.50 5.51 13.26
C ARG A 151 2.83 5.62 14.02
N TRP A 152 3.73 4.64 13.87
CA TRP A 152 5.07 4.75 14.46
C TRP A 152 5.90 5.84 13.81
N ASN A 153 5.74 6.05 12.50
CA ASN A 153 6.38 7.15 11.80
C ASN A 153 5.87 8.51 12.32
N GLU A 154 4.57 8.69 12.54
CA GLU A 154 3.98 9.90 13.12
C GLU A 154 4.56 10.24 14.50
N GLU A 155 4.73 9.22 15.35
CA GLU A 155 5.39 9.38 16.65
C GLU A 155 6.85 9.84 16.48
N ALA A 156 7.57 9.29 15.49
CA ALA A 156 8.95 9.68 15.18
C ALA A 156 9.03 11.11 14.62
N ILE A 157 8.11 11.51 13.74
CA ILE A 157 8.03 12.88 13.22
C ILE A 157 7.74 13.90 14.34
N SER A 158 6.93 13.51 15.33
CA SER A 158 6.69 14.34 16.51
C SER A 158 7.97 14.58 17.30
N ARG A 159 8.81 13.54 17.48
CA ARG A 159 10.14 13.67 18.11
C ARG A 159 11.12 14.47 17.25
N CYS A 160 11.11 14.30 15.92
CA CYS A 160 11.93 15.12 15.02
C CYS A 160 11.62 16.61 15.20
N THR A 161 10.33 16.96 15.26
CA THR A 161 9.87 18.33 15.48
C THR A 161 10.33 18.88 16.83
N LEU A 162 10.34 18.05 17.87
CA LEU A 162 10.81 18.43 19.21
C LEU A 162 12.32 18.71 19.26
N PHE A 163 13.13 17.83 18.65
CA PHE A 163 14.59 17.93 18.75
C PHE A 163 15.25 18.80 17.68
N SER A 164 14.56 19.09 16.58
CA SER A 164 15.13 19.80 15.42
C SER A 164 14.42 21.15 15.21
N PRO A 165 14.74 22.19 15.97
CA PRO A 165 14.06 23.49 15.86
C PRO A 165 14.43 24.22 14.55
N GLN A 166 15.59 23.93 13.97
CA GLN A 166 16.04 24.53 12.72
C GLN A 166 15.38 23.85 11.51
N PRO A 167 14.76 24.58 10.57
CA PRO A 167 14.05 23.99 9.43
C PRO A 167 14.89 23.06 8.56
N ALA A 168 16.18 23.36 8.36
CA ALA A 168 17.09 22.52 7.59
C ALA A 168 17.31 21.14 8.23
N ASN A 169 17.62 21.12 9.54
CA ASN A 169 17.82 19.88 10.29
C ASN A 169 16.52 19.10 10.45
N LEU A 170 15.39 19.79 10.65
CA LEU A 170 14.08 19.17 10.71
C LEU A 170 13.75 18.47 9.40
N ALA A 171 13.89 19.16 8.26
CA ALA A 171 13.63 18.57 6.96
C ALA A 171 14.54 17.35 6.72
N ALA A 172 15.84 17.44 7.03
CA ALA A 172 16.75 16.31 6.91
C ALA A 172 16.31 15.10 7.75
N ASN A 173 15.97 15.31 9.02
CA ASN A 173 15.52 14.24 9.92
C ASN A 173 14.16 13.66 9.52
N VAL A 174 13.22 14.51 9.11
CA VAL A 174 11.90 14.10 8.58
C VAL A 174 12.05 13.25 7.33
N LYS A 175 12.91 13.67 6.38
CA LYS A 175 13.23 12.89 5.19
C LYS A 175 13.74 11.50 5.59
N THR A 176 14.78 11.46 6.41
CA THR A 176 15.41 10.21 6.87
C THR A 176 14.43 9.24 7.54
N VAL A 177 13.53 9.75 8.38
CA VAL A 177 12.46 8.96 9.03
C VAL A 177 11.40 8.51 8.03
N PHE A 178 11.00 9.37 7.10
CA PHE A 178 10.01 9.03 6.08
C PHE A 178 10.55 7.99 5.08
N THR A 179 11.81 8.10 4.65
CA THR A 179 12.46 7.11 3.79
C THR A 179 12.49 5.72 4.43
N CYS A 180 12.71 5.62 5.75
CA CYS A 180 12.59 4.34 6.46
C CYS A 180 11.19 3.71 6.38
N LEU A 181 10.13 4.53 6.41
CA LEU A 181 8.76 4.05 6.18
C LEU A 181 8.56 3.61 4.71
N LEU A 182 9.04 4.42 3.75
CA LEU A 182 8.93 4.10 2.33
C LEU A 182 9.60 2.76 1.98
N ASP A 183 10.82 2.55 2.45
CA ASP A 183 11.57 1.32 2.27
C ASP A 183 10.77 0.11 2.80
N GLN A 184 10.26 0.23 4.02
CA GLN A 184 9.53 -0.86 4.66
C GLN A 184 8.20 -1.17 3.97
N VAL A 185 7.42 -0.14 3.60
CA VAL A 185 6.13 -0.34 2.91
C VAL A 185 6.36 -0.90 1.50
N SER A 186 7.38 -0.42 0.80
CA SER A 186 7.78 -0.95 -0.51
C SER A 186 8.14 -2.43 -0.42
N GLN A 187 9.00 -2.80 0.53
CA GLN A 187 9.39 -4.19 0.76
C GLN A 187 8.17 -5.07 1.10
N TYR A 188 7.38 -4.65 2.10
CA TYR A 188 6.22 -5.42 2.56
C TYR A 188 5.17 -5.66 1.47
N THR A 189 4.86 -4.62 0.68
CA THR A 189 3.87 -4.74 -0.41
C THR A 189 4.40 -5.54 -1.59
N THR A 190 5.68 -5.35 -1.96
CA THR A 190 6.34 -6.13 -3.03
C THR A 190 6.39 -7.62 -2.68
N GLU A 191 6.91 -7.96 -1.50
CA GLU A 191 6.98 -9.37 -1.04
C GLU A 191 5.58 -9.98 -0.90
N GLY A 192 4.57 -9.20 -0.48
CA GLY A 192 3.19 -9.67 -0.42
C GLY A 192 2.58 -9.98 -1.79
N LEU A 193 2.86 -9.14 -2.80
CA LEU A 193 2.43 -9.37 -4.18
C LEU A 193 3.14 -10.57 -4.80
N GLU A 194 4.44 -10.73 -4.54
CA GLU A 194 5.22 -11.88 -5.01
C GLU A 194 4.71 -13.19 -4.40
N ARG A 195 4.44 -13.22 -3.10
CA ARG A 195 3.83 -14.40 -2.44
C ARG A 195 2.44 -14.72 -3.00
N ALA A 196 1.63 -13.71 -3.35
CA ALA A 196 0.35 -13.95 -4.02
C ALA A 196 0.53 -14.50 -5.45
N ARG A 197 1.58 -14.04 -6.15
CA ARG A 197 1.94 -14.52 -7.50
C ARG A 197 2.44 -15.97 -7.48
N ASP A 198 3.08 -16.42 -6.42
CA ASP A 198 3.52 -17.81 -6.29
C ASP A 198 2.33 -18.79 -6.42
N GLY A 199 1.16 -18.43 -5.87
CA GLY A 199 -0.08 -19.21 -6.05
C GLY A 199 -0.56 -19.30 -7.51
N LEU A 200 -0.33 -18.27 -8.33
CA LEU A 200 -0.59 -18.33 -9.78
C LEU A 200 0.40 -19.27 -10.48
N THR A 201 1.66 -19.24 -10.05
CA THR A 201 2.73 -20.09 -10.59
C THR A 201 2.49 -21.56 -10.27
N GLU A 202 2.08 -21.86 -9.04
CA GLU A 202 1.68 -23.21 -8.65
C GLU A 202 0.47 -23.71 -9.44
N ALA A 203 -0.56 -22.86 -9.62
CA ALA A 203 -1.72 -23.19 -10.45
C ALA A 203 -1.35 -23.44 -11.91
N ALA A 204 -0.42 -22.66 -12.47
CA ALA A 204 0.11 -22.87 -13.81
C ALA A 204 0.83 -24.24 -13.92
N ALA A 205 1.71 -24.56 -12.98
CA ALA A 205 2.43 -25.84 -12.96
C ALA A 205 1.48 -27.04 -12.81
N LEU A 206 0.38 -26.91 -12.05
CA LEU A 206 -0.65 -27.94 -11.98
C LEU A 206 -1.29 -28.19 -13.35
N ARG A 207 -1.60 -27.14 -14.12
CA ARG A 207 -2.19 -27.29 -15.47
C ARG A 207 -1.25 -28.02 -16.43
N GLU A 208 0.02 -27.62 -16.49
CA GLU A 208 1.01 -28.23 -17.39
C GLU A 208 1.17 -29.74 -17.18
N ARG A 209 1.14 -30.20 -15.92
CA ARG A 209 1.22 -31.63 -15.58
C ARG A 209 0.09 -32.46 -16.19
N PHE A 210 -1.07 -31.87 -16.46
CA PHE A 210 -2.22 -32.57 -17.05
C PHE A 210 -2.31 -32.45 -18.58
N VAL A 211 -1.55 -31.54 -19.20
CA VAL A 211 -1.47 -31.40 -20.67
C VAL A 211 -0.55 -32.46 -21.29
N LEU A 212 0.52 -32.86 -20.60
CA LEU A 212 1.53 -33.82 -21.11
C LEU A 212 1.09 -35.30 -21.07
N GLY A 213 -0.09 -35.62 -20.54
CA GLY A 213 -0.57 -36.99 -20.34
C GLY A 213 -1.35 -37.59 -21.51
N THR A 214 -1.21 -37.13 -22.75
CA THR A 214 -2.14 -37.45 -23.87
C THR A 214 -2.08 -38.89 -24.44
N SER A 215 -1.57 -39.87 -23.69
CA SER A 215 -1.64 -41.30 -24.05
C SER A 215 -2.39 -42.15 -23.02
N VAL A 216 -3.55 -41.70 -22.51
CA VAL A 216 -4.29 -42.47 -21.50
C VAL A 216 -5.52 -43.24 -21.99
N SER A 217 -5.56 -44.50 -21.59
CA SER A 217 -6.69 -45.43 -21.71
C SER A 217 -8.00 -44.83 -21.20
N ARG A 218 -9.13 -45.31 -21.75
CA ARG A 218 -10.51 -44.86 -21.44
C ARG A 218 -10.86 -44.85 -19.93
N ARG A 219 -10.17 -45.64 -19.10
CA ARG A 219 -10.35 -45.66 -17.62
C ARG A 219 -9.70 -44.47 -16.89
N VAL A 220 -8.71 -43.81 -17.49
CA VAL A 220 -7.99 -42.70 -16.87
C VAL A 220 -8.47 -41.35 -17.39
N ALA A 221 -9.24 -41.33 -18.48
CA ALA A 221 -9.83 -40.11 -19.04
C ALA A 221 -10.72 -39.34 -18.04
N ALA A 222 -11.54 -40.05 -17.24
CA ALA A 222 -12.38 -39.42 -16.21
C ALA A 222 -11.54 -38.81 -15.07
N ALA A 223 -10.47 -39.49 -14.66
CA ALA A 223 -9.55 -38.98 -13.65
C ALA A 223 -8.75 -37.76 -14.16
N ALA A 224 -8.32 -37.78 -15.42
CA ALA A 224 -7.66 -36.66 -16.09
C ALA A 224 -8.60 -35.45 -16.23
N ALA A 225 -9.86 -35.65 -16.61
CA ALA A 225 -10.86 -34.58 -16.65
C ALA A 225 -11.11 -33.97 -15.27
N SER A 226 -11.27 -34.79 -14.23
CA SER A 226 -11.42 -34.32 -12.86
C SER A 226 -10.18 -33.54 -12.38
N ALA A 227 -8.98 -33.95 -12.77
CA ALA A 227 -7.75 -33.27 -12.40
C ALA A 227 -7.58 -31.92 -13.13
N ALA A 228 -7.98 -31.87 -14.41
CA ALA A 228 -8.00 -30.63 -15.19
C ALA A 228 -8.99 -29.59 -14.60
N GLU A 229 -10.18 -30.01 -14.16
CA GLU A 229 -11.13 -29.14 -13.46
C GLU A 229 -10.59 -28.67 -12.10
N ALA A 230 -9.86 -29.52 -11.37
CA ALA A 230 -9.21 -29.11 -10.12
C ALA A 230 -8.09 -28.07 -10.36
N ALA A 231 -7.30 -28.23 -11.43
CA ALA A 231 -6.27 -27.26 -11.81
C ALA A 231 -6.89 -25.92 -12.27
N ALA A 232 -8.01 -25.96 -12.98
CA ALA A 232 -8.79 -24.78 -13.34
C ALA A 232 -9.31 -24.03 -12.11
N ALA A 233 -9.89 -24.75 -11.14
CA ALA A 233 -10.37 -24.17 -9.89
C ALA A 233 -9.23 -23.54 -9.06
N ALA A 234 -8.05 -24.17 -9.04
CA ALA A 234 -6.86 -23.59 -8.41
C ALA A 234 -6.45 -22.29 -9.11
N GLY A 235 -6.44 -22.25 -10.45
CA GLY A 235 -6.17 -21.03 -11.22
C GLY A 235 -7.15 -19.90 -10.93
N GLU A 236 -8.46 -20.20 -10.86
CA GLU A 236 -9.49 -19.23 -10.53
C GLU A 236 -9.33 -18.70 -9.08
N SER A 237 -9.00 -19.57 -8.12
CA SER A 237 -8.75 -19.17 -6.73
C SER A 237 -7.49 -18.30 -6.58
N SER A 238 -6.40 -18.67 -7.24
CA SER A 238 -5.15 -17.89 -7.24
C SER A 238 -5.33 -16.53 -7.90
N PHE A 239 -6.10 -16.46 -9.00
CA PHE A 239 -6.50 -15.19 -9.64
C PHE A 239 -7.21 -14.27 -8.64
N ARG A 240 -8.24 -14.75 -7.96
CA ARG A 240 -8.98 -13.93 -6.97
C ARG A 240 -8.07 -13.47 -5.83
N SER A 241 -7.22 -14.37 -5.33
CA SER A 241 -6.29 -14.06 -4.24
C SER A 241 -5.29 -12.98 -4.66
N PHE A 242 -4.78 -13.05 -5.90
CA PHE A 242 -3.89 -12.03 -6.44
C PHE A 242 -4.60 -10.67 -6.61
N MET A 243 -5.84 -10.66 -7.12
CA MET A 243 -6.62 -9.43 -7.25
C MET A 243 -6.83 -8.73 -5.89
N VAL A 244 -7.15 -9.50 -4.84
CA VAL A 244 -7.22 -8.96 -3.48
C VAL A 244 -5.87 -8.40 -3.01
N ALA A 245 -4.75 -9.07 -3.30
CA ALA A 245 -3.42 -8.55 -2.97
C ALA A 245 -3.14 -7.21 -3.66
N VAL A 246 -3.49 -7.05 -4.94
CA VAL A 246 -3.38 -5.79 -5.68
C VAL A 246 -4.22 -4.69 -5.02
N GLN A 247 -5.47 -4.97 -4.67
CA GLN A 247 -6.35 -4.03 -3.96
C GLN A 247 -5.74 -3.55 -2.63
N ARG A 248 -5.20 -4.48 -1.83
CA ARG A 248 -4.59 -4.20 -0.53
C ARG A 248 -3.27 -3.42 -0.68
N CYS A 249 -2.48 -3.73 -1.71
CA CYS A 249 -1.31 -2.96 -2.07
C CYS A 249 -1.68 -1.51 -2.40
N GLY A 250 -2.64 -1.29 -3.30
CA GLY A 250 -3.07 0.05 -3.67
C GLY A 250 -3.65 0.85 -2.50
N SER A 251 -4.40 0.20 -1.60
CA SER A 251 -4.88 0.82 -0.35
C SER A 251 -3.71 1.24 0.56
N SER A 252 -2.65 0.43 0.63
CA SER A 252 -1.44 0.72 1.40
C SER A 252 -0.68 1.93 0.84
N VAL A 253 -0.54 2.00 -0.48
CA VAL A 253 0.06 3.16 -1.17
C VAL A 253 -0.75 4.43 -0.91
N ALA A 254 -2.08 4.36 -0.96
CA ALA A 254 -2.95 5.50 -0.69
C ALA A 254 -2.79 6.04 0.74
N ILE A 255 -2.63 5.16 1.75
CA ILE A 255 -2.37 5.55 3.13
C ILE A 255 -1.05 6.34 3.24
N VAL A 256 0.02 5.88 2.60
CA VAL A 256 1.32 6.55 2.61
C VAL A 256 1.25 7.91 1.89
N GLN A 257 0.59 7.98 0.74
CA GLN A 257 0.38 9.23 0.01
C GLN A 257 -0.43 10.25 0.82
N GLN A 258 -1.49 9.79 1.49
CA GLN A 258 -2.31 10.65 2.35
C GLN A 258 -1.52 11.15 3.56
N TYR A 259 -0.73 10.28 4.19
CA TYR A 259 0.17 10.66 5.29
C TYR A 259 1.21 11.69 4.84
N PHE A 260 1.83 11.50 3.67
CA PHE A 260 2.75 12.46 3.10
C PHE A 260 2.09 13.84 2.90
N ALA A 261 0.91 13.87 2.27
CA ALA A 261 0.19 15.10 2.01
C ALA A 261 -0.21 15.85 3.30
N ASN A 262 -0.71 15.12 4.30
CA ASN A 262 -1.25 15.72 5.54
C ASN A 262 -0.18 16.16 6.54
N SER A 263 0.91 15.40 6.64
CA SER A 263 1.85 15.50 7.76
C SER A 263 3.27 15.84 7.32
N ILE A 264 3.81 15.13 6.32
CA ILE A 264 5.23 15.27 5.93
C ILE A 264 5.45 16.52 5.06
N SER A 265 4.59 16.73 4.06
CA SER A 265 4.75 17.76 3.03
C SER A 265 5.06 19.13 3.63
N ARG A 266 4.28 19.56 4.62
CA ARG A 266 4.43 20.88 5.28
C ARG A 266 5.76 21.07 5.99
N LEU A 267 6.38 19.98 6.48
CA LEU A 267 7.67 20.03 7.19
C LEU A 267 8.85 20.16 6.23
N LEU A 268 8.64 19.84 4.95
CA LEU A 268 9.66 19.91 3.90
C LEU A 268 9.61 21.20 3.09
N LEU A 269 8.45 21.87 3.01
CA LEU A 269 8.28 23.12 2.25
C LEU A 269 9.26 24.24 2.61
N PRO A 270 9.72 24.42 3.87
CA PRO A 270 10.68 25.48 4.20
C PRO A 270 12.09 25.30 3.62
N VAL A 271 12.40 24.12 3.05
CA VAL A 271 13.73 23.81 2.50
C VAL A 271 13.61 23.54 1.01
N ASP A 272 14.28 24.38 0.21
CA ASP A 272 14.23 24.30 -1.25
C ASP A 272 14.63 22.91 -1.75
N GLY A 273 13.79 22.34 -2.61
CA GLY A 273 14.00 21.01 -3.21
C GLY A 273 13.70 19.83 -2.28
N ALA A 274 13.56 20.00 -0.97
CA ALA A 274 13.34 18.89 -0.04
C ALA A 274 12.01 18.16 -0.29
N HIS A 275 10.92 18.92 -0.53
CA HIS A 275 9.63 18.35 -0.87
C HIS A 275 9.68 17.55 -2.18
N ALA A 276 10.26 18.13 -3.23
CA ALA A 276 10.36 17.47 -4.55
C ALA A 276 11.18 16.18 -4.47
N ALA A 277 12.32 16.20 -3.77
CA ALA A 277 13.16 15.03 -3.55
C ALA A 277 12.38 13.92 -2.81
N SER A 278 11.61 14.24 -1.77
CA SER A 278 10.80 13.23 -1.09
C SER A 278 9.64 12.69 -1.93
N CYS A 279 9.06 13.50 -2.83
CA CYS A 279 8.09 13.01 -3.80
C CYS A 279 8.71 12.00 -4.77
N GLU A 280 9.93 12.26 -5.25
CA GLU A 280 10.69 11.35 -6.12
C GLU A 280 11.07 10.06 -5.40
N GLU A 281 11.56 10.15 -4.15
CA GLU A 281 11.85 8.99 -3.30
C GLU A 281 10.58 8.14 -3.07
N MET A 282 9.44 8.77 -2.79
CA MET A 282 8.15 8.08 -2.63
C MET A 282 7.73 7.39 -3.94
N ALA A 283 7.82 8.07 -5.08
CA ALA A 283 7.48 7.47 -6.38
C ALA A 283 8.39 6.27 -6.70
N THR A 284 9.69 6.40 -6.44
CA THR A 284 10.68 5.34 -6.66
C THR A 284 10.39 4.12 -5.78
N ALA A 285 10.12 4.34 -4.49
CA ALA A 285 9.78 3.27 -3.56
C ALA A 285 8.50 2.52 -3.98
N MET A 286 7.48 3.23 -4.48
CA MET A 286 6.24 2.59 -4.93
C MET A 286 6.37 1.85 -6.26
N SER A 287 7.34 2.21 -7.12
CA SER A 287 7.56 1.57 -8.42
C SER A 287 7.89 0.08 -8.32
N SER A 288 8.56 -0.37 -7.27
CA SER A 288 8.84 -1.80 -7.05
C SER A 288 7.56 -2.63 -6.90
N ALA A 289 6.61 -2.13 -6.12
CA ALA A 289 5.32 -2.78 -5.94
C ALA A 289 4.48 -2.75 -7.22
N GLU A 290 4.53 -1.64 -7.99
CA GLU A 290 3.90 -1.56 -9.31
C GLU A 290 4.47 -2.61 -10.28
N GLY A 291 5.79 -2.79 -10.30
CA GLY A 291 6.45 -3.80 -11.12
C GLY A 291 6.05 -5.24 -10.75
N ALA A 292 5.91 -5.53 -9.46
CA ALA A 292 5.42 -6.84 -8.98
C ALA A 292 3.95 -7.06 -9.36
N ALA A 293 3.10 -6.04 -9.19
CA ALA A 293 1.71 -6.08 -9.59
C ALA A 293 1.56 -6.33 -11.09
N TYR A 294 2.31 -5.61 -11.94
CA TYR A 294 2.31 -5.78 -13.39
C TYR A 294 2.61 -7.22 -13.80
N LYS A 295 3.69 -7.81 -13.25
CA LYS A 295 4.08 -9.20 -13.54
C LYS A 295 2.98 -10.20 -13.17
N GLY A 296 2.36 -10.04 -12.00
CA GLY A 296 1.29 -10.95 -11.58
C GLY A 296 -0.03 -10.73 -12.33
N LEU A 297 -0.34 -9.49 -12.76
CA LEU A 297 -1.48 -9.21 -13.64
C LEU A 297 -1.29 -9.85 -15.02
N GLN A 298 -0.08 -9.81 -15.57
CA GLN A 298 0.23 -10.53 -16.80
C GLN A 298 0.01 -12.04 -16.65
N GLN A 299 0.47 -12.64 -15.54
CA GLN A 299 0.25 -14.05 -15.25
C GLN A 299 -1.24 -14.38 -14.98
N CYS A 300 -2.02 -13.43 -14.48
CA CYS A 300 -3.47 -13.55 -14.38
C CYS A 300 -4.12 -13.67 -15.77
N ILE A 301 -3.69 -12.84 -16.73
CA ILE A 301 -4.17 -12.92 -18.13
C ILE A 301 -3.82 -14.27 -18.73
N GLU A 302 -2.57 -14.72 -18.59
CA GLU A 302 -2.15 -16.06 -19.04
C GLU A 302 -3.00 -17.16 -18.40
N THR A 303 -3.35 -16.99 -17.12
CA THR A 303 -4.20 -17.93 -16.40
C THR A 303 -5.61 -17.99 -16.95
N VAL A 304 -6.19 -16.85 -17.29
CA VAL A 304 -7.52 -16.76 -17.91
C VAL A 304 -7.51 -17.35 -19.32
N MET A 305 -6.52 -16.99 -20.14
CA MET A 305 -6.40 -17.48 -21.52
C MET A 305 -6.24 -18.99 -21.57
N ALA A 306 -5.37 -19.56 -20.73
CA ALA A 306 -5.17 -21.01 -20.67
C ALA A 306 -6.45 -21.77 -20.27
N GLU A 307 -7.30 -21.17 -19.42
CA GLU A 307 -8.58 -21.78 -19.06
C GLU A 307 -9.62 -21.66 -20.18
N VAL A 308 -9.68 -20.52 -20.88
CA VAL A 308 -10.53 -20.37 -22.07
C VAL A 308 -10.14 -21.38 -23.16
N GLU A 309 -8.84 -21.51 -23.45
CA GLU A 309 -8.33 -22.50 -24.41
C GLU A 309 -8.68 -23.93 -24.01
N ARG A 310 -8.57 -24.27 -22.72
CA ARG A 310 -8.95 -25.58 -22.19
C ARG A 310 -10.45 -25.84 -22.38
N LEU A 311 -11.30 -24.88 -22.05
CA LEU A 311 -12.76 -24.99 -22.20
C LEU A 311 -13.17 -25.15 -23.66
N LEU A 312 -12.60 -24.34 -24.56
CA LEU A 312 -12.85 -24.46 -25.99
C LEU A 312 -12.39 -25.83 -26.52
N SER A 313 -11.20 -26.27 -26.15
CA SER A 313 -10.66 -27.57 -26.59
C SER A 313 -11.45 -28.77 -26.07
N ALA A 314 -12.02 -28.67 -24.87
CA ALA A 314 -12.78 -29.75 -24.26
C ALA A 314 -14.24 -29.84 -24.76
N GLU A 315 -14.86 -28.70 -25.09
CA GLU A 315 -16.31 -28.60 -25.28
C GLU A 315 -16.74 -28.26 -26.70
N GLN A 316 -15.87 -27.62 -27.49
CA GLN A 316 -16.20 -27.25 -28.87
C GLN A 316 -15.97 -28.44 -29.80
N LYS A 317 -17.01 -28.86 -30.52
CA LYS A 317 -16.97 -30.02 -31.41
C LYS A 317 -16.91 -29.57 -32.87
N ALA A 318 -16.30 -30.37 -33.73
CA ALA A 318 -16.29 -30.12 -35.18
C ALA A 318 -17.70 -30.06 -35.79
N THR A 319 -18.70 -30.67 -35.15
CA THR A 319 -20.12 -30.61 -35.53
C THR A 319 -20.73 -29.23 -35.32
N ASP A 320 -20.19 -28.45 -34.39
CA ASP A 320 -20.72 -27.12 -34.02
C ASP A 320 -20.44 -26.08 -35.12
N TYR A 321 -19.51 -26.38 -36.05
CA TYR A 321 -19.15 -25.56 -37.20
C TYR A 321 -19.84 -25.96 -38.51
N LYS A 322 -20.58 -27.08 -38.53
CA LYS A 322 -21.24 -27.55 -39.76
C LYS A 322 -22.50 -26.75 -40.00
N SER A 323 -22.57 -26.04 -41.14
CA SER A 323 -23.84 -25.53 -41.64
C SER A 323 -24.80 -26.71 -41.87
N PRO A 324 -26.09 -26.57 -41.55
CA PRO A 324 -27.04 -27.66 -41.81
C PRO A 324 -27.07 -27.96 -43.31
N ASP A 325 -26.67 -29.17 -43.66
CA ASP A 325 -26.81 -29.67 -45.03
C ASP A 325 -28.31 -29.94 -45.28
N ASP A 326 -28.81 -29.37 -46.37
CA ASP A 326 -30.16 -29.44 -46.94
C ASP A 326 -31.36 -29.62 -45.96
N GLY A 327 -31.88 -28.49 -45.48
CA GLY A 327 -33.27 -28.36 -45.00
C GLY A 327 -33.48 -28.40 -43.49
N ILE A 328 -32.44 -28.52 -42.69
CA ILE A 328 -32.52 -28.36 -41.23
C ILE A 328 -32.28 -26.89 -40.88
N VAL A 329 -33.20 -26.27 -40.14
CA VAL A 329 -33.02 -24.89 -39.66
C VAL A 329 -31.76 -24.83 -38.78
N PRO A 330 -30.83 -23.89 -39.01
CA PRO A 330 -29.65 -23.73 -38.15
C PRO A 330 -30.08 -23.57 -36.69
N ASP A 331 -29.53 -24.40 -35.80
CA ASP A 331 -29.74 -24.19 -34.37
C ASP A 331 -28.93 -22.96 -33.94
N HIS A 332 -29.64 -21.87 -33.65
CA HIS A 332 -29.04 -20.59 -33.24
C HIS A 332 -28.72 -20.53 -31.74
N ARG A 333 -28.87 -21.65 -31.01
CA ARG A 333 -28.55 -21.68 -29.58
C ARG A 333 -27.02 -21.58 -29.36
N PRO A 334 -26.58 -20.86 -28.31
CA PRO A 334 -25.17 -20.84 -27.93
C PRO A 334 -24.64 -22.26 -27.67
N THR A 335 -23.43 -22.56 -28.16
CA THR A 335 -22.78 -23.85 -27.90
C THR A 335 -22.43 -24.01 -26.42
N ASN A 336 -22.28 -25.26 -25.95
CA ASN A 336 -21.88 -25.53 -24.56
C ASN A 336 -20.52 -24.90 -24.22
N ALA A 337 -19.58 -24.90 -25.18
CA ALA A 337 -18.29 -24.22 -25.06
C ALA A 337 -18.47 -22.71 -24.83
N CYS A 338 -19.34 -22.06 -25.61
CA CYS A 338 -19.66 -20.63 -25.45
C CYS A 338 -20.25 -20.34 -24.06
N ILE A 339 -21.25 -21.12 -23.62
CA ILE A 339 -21.88 -20.94 -22.30
C ILE A 339 -20.85 -21.06 -21.17
N ARG A 340 -19.97 -22.08 -21.23
CA ARG A 340 -18.95 -22.30 -20.19
C ARG A 340 -17.88 -21.19 -20.17
N VAL A 341 -17.41 -20.76 -21.35
CA VAL A 341 -16.43 -19.67 -21.48
C VAL A 341 -17.01 -18.36 -20.94
N VAL A 342 -18.23 -17.98 -21.37
CA VAL A 342 -18.89 -16.76 -20.91
C VAL A 342 -19.12 -16.79 -19.39
N ALA A 343 -19.54 -17.93 -18.84
CA ALA A 343 -19.72 -18.09 -17.40
C ALA A 343 -18.41 -17.95 -16.63
N TYR A 344 -17.31 -18.49 -17.15
CA TYR A 344 -15.97 -18.35 -16.55
C TYR A 344 -15.49 -16.89 -16.58
N LEU A 345 -15.53 -16.26 -17.76
CA LEU A 345 -15.10 -14.87 -17.94
C LEU A 345 -15.91 -13.92 -17.06
N SER A 346 -17.21 -14.17 -16.87
CA SER A 346 -18.06 -13.36 -15.99
C SER A 346 -17.57 -13.39 -14.53
N ARG A 347 -17.18 -14.56 -14.01
CA ARG A 347 -16.68 -14.69 -12.62
C ARG A 347 -15.30 -14.05 -12.44
N VAL A 348 -14.42 -14.22 -13.42
CA VAL A 348 -13.09 -13.57 -13.45
C VAL A 348 -13.24 -12.05 -13.46
N LEU A 349 -14.15 -11.55 -14.30
CA LEU A 349 -14.42 -10.13 -14.45
C LEU A 349 -15.03 -9.53 -13.17
N GLU A 350 -15.98 -10.23 -12.53
CA GLU A 350 -16.56 -9.83 -11.24
C GLU A 350 -15.49 -9.73 -10.15
N ALA A 351 -14.58 -10.71 -10.07
CA ALA A 351 -13.47 -10.69 -9.12
C ALA A 351 -12.48 -9.56 -9.38
N ALA A 352 -12.15 -9.29 -10.65
CA ALA A 352 -11.30 -8.18 -11.04
C ALA A 352 -11.95 -6.84 -10.69
N PHE A 353 -13.23 -6.63 -11.05
CA PHE A 353 -13.94 -5.40 -10.72
C PHE A 353 -14.07 -5.19 -9.21
N THR A 354 -14.48 -6.21 -8.45
CA THR A 354 -14.61 -6.07 -6.99
C THR A 354 -13.30 -5.63 -6.33
N ALA A 355 -12.16 -6.13 -6.83
CA ALA A 355 -10.85 -5.75 -6.33
C ALA A 355 -10.37 -4.37 -6.85
N LEU A 356 -10.62 -4.07 -8.12
CA LEU A 356 -10.14 -2.87 -8.82
C LEU A 356 -11.08 -1.66 -8.71
N GLU A 357 -12.34 -1.84 -8.30
CA GLU A 357 -13.27 -0.75 -7.95
C GLU A 357 -12.73 0.08 -6.78
N GLY A 358 -11.88 -0.50 -5.93
CA GLY A 358 -11.09 0.24 -4.93
C GLY A 358 -9.96 1.10 -5.52
N LEU A 359 -9.63 0.93 -6.80
CA LEU A 359 -8.50 1.54 -7.51
C LEU A 359 -8.94 2.15 -8.85
N ARG A 360 -9.78 3.19 -8.78
CA ARG A 360 -10.09 4.18 -9.85
C ARG A 360 -10.24 3.63 -11.29
N LEU A 361 -11.45 3.17 -11.56
CA LEU A 361 -12.05 2.65 -12.80
C LEU A 361 -12.13 3.58 -14.04
N LYS A 362 -11.35 4.66 -14.15
CA LYS A 362 -11.54 5.65 -15.25
C LYS A 362 -10.69 5.38 -16.50
N ARG A 363 -9.56 4.68 -16.39
CA ARG A 363 -8.62 4.52 -17.51
C ARG A 363 -8.81 3.22 -18.28
N ASP A 364 -9.26 2.16 -17.63
CA ASP A 364 -9.15 0.82 -18.19
C ASP A 364 -10.40 0.32 -18.94
N ILE A 365 -11.58 0.94 -18.74
CA ILE A 365 -12.83 0.53 -19.40
C ILE A 365 -12.73 0.66 -20.93
N THR A 366 -11.99 1.64 -21.45
CA THR A 366 -11.85 1.82 -22.91
C THR A 366 -10.98 0.72 -23.51
N GLU A 367 -9.86 0.36 -22.87
CA GLU A 367 -8.96 -0.71 -23.33
C GLU A 367 -9.57 -2.10 -23.18
N TYR A 368 -10.26 -2.37 -22.07
CA TYR A 368 -11.02 -3.62 -21.91
C TYR A 368 -12.20 -3.70 -22.87
N GLY A 369 -12.83 -2.57 -23.20
CA GLY A 369 -13.89 -2.51 -24.22
C GLY A 369 -13.39 -2.91 -25.60
N ASP A 370 -12.20 -2.46 -26.00
CA ASP A 370 -11.62 -2.82 -27.29
C ASP A 370 -11.12 -4.28 -27.33
N PHE A 371 -10.56 -4.79 -26.24
CA PHE A 371 -10.22 -6.21 -26.09
C PHE A 371 -11.45 -7.11 -26.12
N VAL A 372 -12.54 -6.70 -25.46
CA VAL A 372 -13.78 -7.48 -25.41
C VAL A 372 -14.53 -7.45 -26.74
N ARG A 373 -14.51 -6.33 -27.47
CA ARG A 373 -15.04 -6.23 -28.84
C ARG A 373 -14.31 -7.14 -29.83
N SER A 374 -13.06 -7.52 -29.55
CA SER A 374 -12.31 -8.46 -30.39
C SER A 374 -12.89 -9.88 -30.41
N PHE A 375 -13.77 -10.24 -29.46
CA PHE A 375 -14.49 -11.52 -29.44
C PHE A 375 -15.73 -11.55 -30.35
N ASN A 376 -16.14 -10.41 -30.92
CA ASN A 376 -17.22 -10.29 -31.92
C ASN A 376 -18.56 -10.92 -31.47
N ALA A 377 -18.93 -10.71 -30.20
CA ALA A 377 -20.12 -11.27 -29.57
C ALA A 377 -21.11 -10.17 -29.15
N PRO A 378 -22.25 -9.98 -29.86
CA PRO A 378 -23.14 -8.82 -29.67
C PRO A 378 -23.73 -8.68 -28.26
N THR A 379 -23.96 -9.81 -27.59
CA THR A 379 -24.51 -9.84 -26.21
C THR A 379 -23.49 -9.37 -25.17
N VAL A 380 -22.19 -9.49 -25.46
CA VAL A 380 -21.11 -9.00 -24.61
C VAL A 380 -20.92 -7.50 -24.84
N ASP A 381 -21.04 -7.05 -26.10
CA ASP A 381 -20.99 -5.64 -26.47
C ASP A 381 -22.12 -4.84 -25.80
N GLU A 382 -23.36 -5.32 -25.82
CA GLU A 382 -24.52 -4.66 -25.17
C GLU A 382 -24.37 -4.55 -23.64
N LYS A 383 -23.77 -5.58 -23.01
CA LYS A 383 -23.49 -5.58 -21.56
C LYS A 383 -22.34 -4.63 -21.20
N PHE A 384 -21.33 -4.53 -22.06
CA PHE A 384 -20.19 -3.64 -21.88
C PHE A 384 -20.54 -2.17 -22.18
N GLU A 385 -21.43 -1.93 -23.15
CA GLU A 385 -21.97 -0.61 -23.45
C GLU A 385 -22.85 -0.10 -22.29
N SER A 386 -23.67 -0.98 -21.70
CA SER A 386 -24.41 -0.67 -20.47
C SER A 386 -23.48 -0.35 -19.29
N LEU A 387 -22.35 -1.05 -19.17
CA LEU A 387 -21.33 -0.80 -18.15
C LEU A 387 -20.59 0.54 -18.37
N SER A 388 -20.33 0.89 -19.63
CA SER A 388 -19.71 2.15 -20.05
C SER A 388 -20.64 3.36 -19.81
N ILE A 389 -21.94 3.20 -20.07
CA ILE A 389 -22.98 4.20 -19.75
C ILE A 389 -23.11 4.40 -18.23
N MET A 390 -23.04 3.33 -17.44
CA MET A 390 -23.06 3.41 -15.98
C MET A 390 -21.81 4.07 -15.41
N ALA A 391 -20.63 3.72 -15.91
CA ALA A 391 -19.36 4.34 -15.51
C ALA A 391 -19.36 5.86 -15.75
N ASN A 392 -19.89 6.33 -16.89
CA ASN A 392 -20.01 7.76 -17.19
C ASN A 392 -20.96 8.53 -16.25
N VAL A 393 -21.96 7.86 -15.67
CA VAL A 393 -22.92 8.47 -14.72
C VAL A 393 -22.35 8.57 -13.30
N PHE A 394 -21.42 7.68 -12.91
CA PHE A 394 -20.94 7.57 -11.52
C PHE A 394 -19.48 8.04 -11.29
N ILE A 395 -18.73 8.40 -12.35
CA ILE A 395 -17.34 8.88 -12.27
C ILE A 395 -17.17 10.31 -11.71
N VAL A 396 -18.24 11.08 -11.52
CA VAL A 396 -18.14 12.46 -11.01
C VAL A 396 -18.37 12.51 -9.50
N ALA A 397 -17.30 12.64 -8.71
CA ALA A 397 -17.41 13.05 -7.32
C ALA A 397 -17.67 14.58 -7.22
N PRO A 398 -18.41 15.06 -6.20
CA PRO A 398 -19.28 16.25 -6.30
C PRO A 398 -18.55 17.60 -6.35
N GLU A 399 -17.30 17.67 -5.90
CA GLU A 399 -16.59 18.94 -5.71
C GLU A 399 -15.96 19.47 -7.00
N SER A 400 -15.80 18.62 -8.00
CA SER A 400 -15.33 19.00 -9.34
C SER A 400 -16.46 19.44 -10.29
N LEU A 401 -17.74 19.34 -9.87
CA LEU A 401 -18.86 19.70 -10.74
C LEU A 401 -18.86 21.20 -11.09
N SER A 402 -18.58 22.11 -10.15
CA SER A 402 -18.69 23.55 -10.39
C SER A 402 -17.61 24.10 -11.33
N SER A 403 -16.35 23.72 -11.14
CA SER A 403 -15.24 24.15 -12.00
C SER A 403 -15.31 23.51 -13.39
N LEU A 404 -15.68 22.23 -13.47
CA LEU A 404 -15.83 21.53 -14.74
C LEU A 404 -17.05 22.04 -15.53
N PHE A 405 -18.17 22.40 -14.89
CA PHE A 405 -19.31 23.03 -15.56
C PHE A 405 -19.00 24.46 -16.05
N ILE A 406 -18.18 25.23 -15.34
CA ILE A 406 -17.76 26.58 -15.78
C ILE A 406 -16.80 26.47 -16.97
N GLN A 407 -15.83 25.56 -16.91
CA GLN A 407 -14.84 25.37 -17.97
C GLN A 407 -15.48 24.76 -19.23
N LEU A 408 -16.35 23.75 -19.08
CA LEU A 408 -17.15 23.21 -20.19
C LEU A 408 -18.15 24.23 -20.76
N ARG A 409 -18.66 25.19 -19.97
CA ARG A 409 -19.55 26.26 -20.45
C ARG A 409 -18.80 27.32 -21.24
N GLU A 410 -17.60 27.69 -20.82
CA GLU A 410 -16.71 28.62 -21.54
C GLU A 410 -16.14 27.97 -22.81
N ASP A 411 -15.77 26.69 -22.77
CA ASP A 411 -15.28 25.92 -23.92
C ASP A 411 -16.40 25.63 -24.93
N TYR A 412 -17.62 25.30 -24.46
CA TYR A 412 -18.79 25.15 -25.34
C TYR A 412 -19.25 26.47 -25.96
N LYS A 413 -19.20 27.59 -25.23
CA LYS A 413 -19.45 28.92 -25.80
C LYS A 413 -18.40 29.28 -26.83
N SER A 414 -17.12 29.05 -26.53
CA SER A 414 -16.00 29.35 -27.44
C SER A 414 -16.05 28.49 -28.71
N ALA A 415 -16.35 27.19 -28.57
CA ALA A 415 -16.51 26.26 -29.69
C ALA A 415 -17.77 26.56 -30.53
N LYS A 416 -18.88 26.96 -29.92
CA LYS A 416 -20.12 27.31 -30.62
C LYS A 416 -20.03 28.69 -31.29
N LEU A 417 -19.28 29.64 -30.73
CA LEU A 417 -18.97 30.93 -31.35
C LEU A 417 -18.01 30.75 -32.52
N ALA A 418 -16.98 29.92 -32.36
CA ALA A 418 -16.05 29.54 -33.44
C ALA A 418 -16.81 28.86 -34.59
N ALA A 419 -17.65 27.86 -34.30
CA ALA A 419 -18.46 27.19 -35.32
C ALA A 419 -19.47 28.12 -36.02
N LYS A 420 -20.08 29.08 -35.31
CA LYS A 420 -20.96 30.10 -35.92
C LYS A 420 -20.19 31.07 -36.82
N LEU A 421 -19.02 31.53 -36.39
CA LEU A 421 -18.16 32.42 -37.18
C LEU A 421 -17.63 31.72 -38.44
N SER A 422 -17.25 30.44 -38.34
CA SER A 422 -16.87 29.62 -39.50
C SER A 422 -18.01 29.39 -40.49
N SER A 423 -19.26 29.33 -40.01
CA SER A 423 -20.44 29.16 -40.88
C SER A 423 -20.92 30.45 -41.55
N LEU A 424 -20.55 31.62 -41.00
CA LEU A 424 -20.95 32.93 -41.51
C LEU A 424 -19.99 33.49 -42.56
N TRP A 425 -18.80 32.91 -42.70
CA TRP A 425 -17.84 33.26 -43.75
C TRP A 425 -17.27 32.01 -44.42
N PRO A 426 -18.06 31.30 -45.24
CA PRO A 426 -17.51 30.26 -46.09
C PRO A 426 -16.59 30.95 -47.11
N SER A 427 -15.30 30.69 -47.00
CA SER A 427 -14.27 31.11 -47.95
C SER A 427 -14.72 30.77 -49.38
N SER A 428 -15.08 31.80 -50.15
CA SER A 428 -15.25 31.73 -51.60
C SER A 428 -13.94 32.09 -52.28
#